data_AF-A0A951S717-F1
#
_entry.id   AF-A0A951S717-F1
#
_cell.length_a   1.000
_cell.length_b   1.000
_cell.length_c   1.000
_cell.angle_alpha   90.00
_cell.angle_beta   90.00
_cell.angle_gamma   90.00
#
_symmetry.space_group_name_H-M   'P 1'
#
loop_
_entity.id
_entity.type
_entity.pdbx_description
1 polymer ?
#
loop_
_entity_poly.entity_id
_entity_poly.type
_entity_poly.pdbx_seq_one_letter_code
_entity_poly.pdbx_strand_id
1 'polypeptide(L)'
;GKFITDSSFVGNPFTQVGGSHSVVFSAGASFQFHIGSNPFALSAPGSKVLFQPGSYYYHYSTGSPSISGRTYANFVCNTTGNVSGTQNSTLYIDTFVLQQGQFNLTISNIASVTSFNTIQVDGGVLNFNQKDGNTKISGDISVASGAKLILQGKYTTTPTNFLLNGTSPQKITAAGQLIIANKADSSIELHIQNPSGVTLQSDIQLNFAKLHMDSGFINLNNKTLTLGNSTTHGRATQLNGYIKGAGNITRWYLLGAVGEGDSSLFPVGGTGGTYPAWVFGSVTGTGTVTLSNFTENPGVFSFSTPFTDAAPISGSITVNSRFGHSWSFNTANGLAGTAFTTRVKVNTNSGYVTDVTKMRLTLASGIAPGNSEDGGGTLLKPSAGKNALTLTQLSNTFYMGSNTSSNPLDILFKEIKVYNAGNKNVVAWETAQELNISHFIVERNTNGTFEKVANVTAQNNKLGASYLFNDNYSECALYRVIAISIDGSENYSQIGVIDCNENKLLQVYPNPAVDKVTITDSSVSAARIYNSFGKEFEMQLINNEINLQNLLPGVYYLQLNTNSGLKIIKLIKQ
;
A
#
# COMPACT_ATOMS: atom_id res chain seq x y z
N GLY A 1 -30.22 14.04 -34.11
CA GLY A 1 -31.42 14.90 -34.24
C GLY A 1 -31.48 15.88 -33.09
N LYS A 2 -32.12 17.05 -33.27
CA LYS A 2 -32.17 18.13 -32.27
C LYS A 2 -33.61 18.57 -32.06
N PHE A 3 -34.09 18.59 -30.82
CA PHE A 3 -35.37 19.16 -30.42
C PHE A 3 -35.10 20.39 -29.55
N ILE A 4 -35.75 21.51 -29.84
CA ILE A 4 -35.50 22.79 -29.14
C ILE A 4 -36.84 23.38 -28.71
N THR A 5 -36.95 23.79 -27.45
CA THR A 5 -37.99 24.74 -27.02
C THR A 5 -37.40 26.13 -27.10
N ASP A 6 -37.80 26.94 -28.10
CA ASP A 6 -37.29 28.31 -28.25
C ASP A 6 -37.93 29.28 -27.24
N SER A 7 -37.53 30.55 -27.25
CA SER A 7 -38.01 31.56 -26.30
C SER A 7 -39.52 31.84 -26.31
N SER A 8 -40.24 31.41 -27.35
CA SER A 8 -41.69 31.59 -27.49
C SER A 8 -42.49 30.35 -27.11
N PHE A 9 -41.83 29.24 -26.74
CA PHE A 9 -42.49 27.98 -26.44
C PHE A 9 -43.36 28.05 -25.17
N VAL A 10 -44.58 27.50 -25.23
CA VAL A 10 -45.53 27.48 -24.11
C VAL A 10 -46.02 26.04 -23.86
N GLY A 11 -46.11 25.65 -22.59
CA GLY A 11 -46.67 24.36 -22.19
C GLY A 11 -45.68 23.19 -22.23
N ASN A 12 -46.17 21.96 -22.43
CA ASN A 12 -45.36 20.74 -22.44
C ASN A 12 -45.01 20.34 -23.89
N PRO A 13 -43.74 19.94 -24.16
CA PRO A 13 -43.35 19.46 -25.49
C PRO A 13 -43.97 18.11 -25.86
N PHE A 14 -44.40 17.32 -24.88
CA PHE A 14 -45.00 16.01 -25.08
C PHE A 14 -46.29 15.85 -24.27
N THR A 15 -47.25 15.11 -24.83
CA THR A 15 -48.51 14.77 -24.15
C THR A 15 -48.32 13.70 -23.08
N GLN A 16 -49.22 13.70 -22.09
CA GLN A 16 -49.33 12.65 -21.08
C GLN A 16 -50.00 11.37 -21.62
N VAL A 17 -50.63 11.43 -22.80
CA VAL A 17 -51.34 10.29 -23.40
C VAL A 17 -50.38 9.25 -23.98
N GLY A 18 -50.68 7.96 -23.78
CA GLY A 18 -49.93 6.81 -24.29
C GLY A 18 -48.83 6.31 -23.34
N GLY A 19 -48.08 5.28 -23.74
CA GLY A 19 -47.09 4.59 -22.90
C GLY A 19 -45.89 5.46 -22.48
N SER A 20 -45.16 4.99 -21.46
CA SER A 20 -43.87 5.55 -21.04
C SER A 20 -42.78 5.30 -22.10
N HIS A 21 -41.72 6.11 -22.06
CA HIS A 21 -40.56 6.02 -22.96
C HIS A 21 -40.89 6.02 -24.46
N SER A 22 -42.01 6.63 -24.85
CA SER A 22 -42.43 6.67 -26.25
C SER A 22 -41.74 7.77 -27.06
N VAL A 23 -40.92 8.61 -26.42
CA VAL A 23 -40.04 9.58 -27.08
C VAL A 23 -38.61 9.24 -26.70
N VAL A 24 -37.79 8.85 -27.68
CA VAL A 24 -36.43 8.36 -27.43
C VAL A 24 -35.41 9.30 -28.06
N PHE A 25 -34.49 9.80 -27.23
CA PHE A 25 -33.29 10.49 -27.69
C PHE A 25 -32.14 9.47 -27.72
N SER A 26 -31.79 9.02 -28.92
CA SER A 26 -30.66 8.12 -29.15
C SER A 26 -29.31 8.83 -29.05
N ALA A 27 -28.22 8.08 -29.06
CA ALA A 27 -26.86 8.62 -29.04
C ALA A 27 -26.66 9.74 -30.08
N GLY A 28 -26.08 10.86 -29.67
CA GLY A 28 -25.90 12.06 -30.49
C GLY A 28 -27.15 12.91 -30.71
N ALA A 29 -28.34 12.48 -30.26
CA ALA A 29 -29.53 13.32 -30.25
C ALA A 29 -29.55 14.25 -29.05
N SER A 30 -30.20 15.41 -29.20
CA SER A 30 -30.29 16.41 -28.13
C SER A 30 -31.68 17.00 -27.95
N PHE A 31 -32.04 17.24 -26.69
CA PHE A 31 -33.16 18.10 -26.28
C PHE A 31 -32.58 19.39 -25.67
N GLN A 32 -32.94 20.54 -26.21
CA GLN A 32 -32.48 21.86 -25.75
C GLN A 32 -33.63 22.63 -25.12
N PHE A 33 -33.58 22.79 -23.81
CA PHE A 33 -34.60 23.46 -23.03
C PHE A 33 -34.23 24.93 -22.80
N HIS A 34 -34.92 25.88 -23.45
CA HIS A 34 -34.81 27.30 -23.10
C HIS A 34 -35.97 27.76 -22.21
N ILE A 35 -37.19 27.32 -22.51
CA ILE A 35 -38.40 27.60 -21.74
C ILE A 35 -39.42 26.46 -21.91
N GLY A 36 -40.50 26.51 -21.13
CA GLY A 36 -41.61 25.55 -21.20
C GLY A 36 -41.85 24.88 -19.85
N SER A 37 -42.66 23.82 -19.89
CA SER A 37 -43.00 22.97 -18.75
C SER A 37 -42.14 21.70 -18.70
N ASN A 38 -42.45 20.78 -17.79
CA ASN A 38 -41.71 19.53 -17.56
C ASN A 38 -41.52 18.71 -18.86
N PRO A 39 -40.28 18.51 -19.35
CA PRO A 39 -40.03 17.82 -20.60
C PRO A 39 -40.35 16.31 -20.54
N PHE A 40 -40.58 15.73 -19.36
CA PHE A 40 -40.90 14.31 -19.22
C PHE A 40 -42.40 14.01 -19.29
N ALA A 41 -43.26 15.03 -19.31
CA ALA A 41 -44.74 15.01 -19.37
C ALA A 41 -45.47 14.26 -18.23
N LEU A 42 -45.05 13.04 -17.90
CA LEU A 42 -45.58 12.19 -16.84
C LEU A 42 -45.04 12.61 -15.45
N SER A 43 -45.81 12.32 -14.40
CA SER A 43 -45.40 12.52 -13.02
C SER A 43 -44.23 11.59 -12.65
N ALA A 44 -43.28 12.09 -11.86
CA ALA A 44 -42.15 11.29 -11.41
C ALA A 44 -42.62 10.08 -10.57
N PRO A 45 -42.03 8.88 -10.74
CA PRO A 45 -40.86 8.57 -11.58
C PRO A 45 -41.19 8.24 -13.05
N GLY A 46 -42.47 8.22 -13.45
CA GLY A 46 -42.88 7.92 -14.81
C GLY A 46 -42.36 8.95 -15.82
N SER A 47 -41.89 8.50 -16.97
CA SER A 47 -41.29 9.36 -18.00
C SER A 47 -41.82 9.06 -19.39
N LYS A 48 -42.19 10.11 -20.15
CA LYS A 48 -42.48 10.01 -21.57
C LYS A 48 -41.22 9.95 -22.42
N VAL A 49 -40.15 10.58 -21.93
CA VAL A 49 -38.87 10.75 -22.63
C VAL A 49 -37.83 9.78 -22.08
N LEU A 50 -37.13 9.09 -22.97
CA LEU A 50 -35.98 8.26 -22.66
C LEU A 50 -34.73 8.88 -23.29
N PHE A 51 -33.78 9.27 -22.44
CA PHE A 51 -32.42 9.63 -22.88
C PHE A 51 -31.55 8.38 -22.87
N GLN A 52 -31.21 7.85 -24.04
CA GLN A 52 -30.27 6.73 -24.16
C GLN A 52 -28.83 7.20 -23.93
N PRO A 53 -27.90 6.31 -23.53
CA PRO A 53 -26.49 6.66 -23.37
C PRO A 53 -25.93 7.39 -24.61
N GLY A 54 -25.15 8.45 -24.37
CA GLY A 54 -24.62 9.32 -25.42
C GLY A 54 -25.59 10.36 -26.00
N SER A 55 -26.85 10.43 -25.53
CA SER A 55 -27.76 11.54 -25.84
C SER A 55 -27.56 12.73 -24.89
N TYR A 56 -28.15 13.88 -25.22
CA TYR A 56 -27.95 15.12 -24.48
C TYR A 56 -29.25 15.83 -24.08
N TYR A 57 -29.32 16.27 -22.83
CA TYR A 57 -30.26 17.28 -22.36
C TYR A 57 -29.48 18.55 -22.06
N TYR A 58 -29.77 19.63 -22.78
CA TYR A 58 -29.23 20.95 -22.53
C TYR A 58 -30.25 21.80 -21.80
N HIS A 59 -29.80 22.45 -20.73
CA HIS A 59 -30.59 23.37 -19.93
C HIS A 59 -30.05 24.80 -20.08
N TYR A 60 -30.77 25.63 -20.84
CA TYR A 60 -30.44 27.03 -21.11
C TYR A 60 -31.34 28.00 -20.34
N SER A 61 -32.19 27.49 -19.44
CA SER A 61 -33.13 28.28 -18.65
C SER A 61 -32.62 28.53 -17.23
N THR A 62 -33.14 29.56 -16.56
CA THR A 62 -32.99 29.74 -15.10
C THR A 62 -34.09 29.01 -14.31
N GLY A 63 -35.14 28.53 -15.00
CA GLY A 63 -36.21 27.74 -14.39
C GLY A 63 -35.72 26.38 -13.90
N SER A 64 -36.33 25.84 -12.85
CA SER A 64 -35.91 24.55 -12.30
C SER A 64 -36.07 23.39 -13.29
N PRO A 65 -35.01 22.62 -13.58
CA PRO A 65 -35.14 21.38 -14.34
C PRO A 65 -35.93 20.33 -13.54
N SER A 66 -36.53 19.38 -14.25
CA SER A 66 -37.14 18.21 -13.62
C SER A 66 -36.06 17.23 -13.15
N ILE A 67 -35.85 17.14 -11.84
CA ILE A 67 -34.75 16.35 -11.26
C ILE A 67 -35.26 15.07 -10.58
N SER A 68 -36.21 15.20 -9.67
CA SER A 68 -36.67 14.08 -8.84
C SER A 68 -37.28 12.94 -9.68
N GLY A 69 -36.79 11.71 -9.51
CA GLY A 69 -37.31 10.51 -10.19
C GLY A 69 -36.96 10.44 -11.68
N ARG A 70 -35.86 11.06 -12.10
CA ARG A 70 -35.46 11.19 -13.52
C ARG A 70 -34.15 10.49 -13.83
N THR A 71 -34.02 10.11 -15.10
CA THR A 71 -32.81 9.53 -15.69
C THR A 71 -32.40 10.38 -16.88
N TYR A 72 -31.18 10.86 -16.85
CA TYR A 72 -30.53 11.57 -17.94
C TYR A 72 -29.29 10.79 -18.40
N ALA A 73 -28.98 10.89 -19.68
CA ALA A 73 -27.65 10.59 -20.18
C ALA A 73 -26.74 11.79 -19.86
N ASN A 74 -26.37 12.61 -20.84
CA ASN A 74 -25.60 13.82 -20.59
C ASN A 74 -26.52 14.99 -20.23
N PHE A 75 -26.45 15.49 -19.00
CA PHE A 75 -27.12 16.70 -18.55
C PHE A 75 -26.14 17.87 -18.62
N VAL A 76 -26.40 18.86 -19.47
CA VAL A 76 -25.55 20.03 -19.65
C VAL A 76 -26.31 21.29 -19.21
N CYS A 77 -25.87 21.90 -18.11
CA CYS A 77 -26.35 23.21 -17.70
C CYS A 77 -25.48 24.31 -18.32
N ASN A 78 -26.10 25.17 -19.11
CA ASN A 78 -25.43 26.29 -19.77
C ASN A 78 -26.32 27.53 -19.69
N THR A 79 -26.31 28.17 -18.53
CA THR A 79 -26.99 29.45 -18.32
C THR A 79 -26.13 30.29 -17.40
N THR A 80 -26.12 31.61 -17.58
CA THR A 80 -25.34 32.51 -16.74
C THR A 80 -25.99 32.76 -15.38
N GLY A 81 -27.30 32.47 -15.25
CA GLY A 81 -28.06 32.67 -14.04
C GLY A 81 -27.98 31.53 -13.03
N ASN A 82 -28.78 31.64 -11.98
CA ASN A 82 -28.89 30.65 -10.92
C ASN A 82 -29.97 29.64 -11.27
N VAL A 83 -29.61 28.37 -11.26
CA VAL A 83 -30.53 27.23 -11.42
C VAL A 83 -30.58 26.45 -10.12
N SER A 84 -31.78 26.03 -9.73
CA SER A 84 -31.99 25.20 -8.56
C SER A 84 -32.81 23.97 -8.92
N GLY A 85 -32.35 22.81 -8.50
CA GLY A 85 -33.04 21.52 -8.64
C GLY A 85 -33.21 20.86 -7.26
N THR A 86 -34.31 20.14 -7.07
CA THR A 86 -34.54 19.36 -5.85
C THR A 86 -34.79 17.90 -6.20
N GLN A 87 -34.06 17.02 -5.52
CA GLN A 87 -34.17 15.58 -5.62
C GLN A 87 -34.89 15.05 -4.37
N ASN A 88 -36.04 14.39 -4.59
CA ASN A 88 -36.84 13.73 -3.55
C ASN A 88 -37.05 12.22 -3.84
N SER A 89 -36.62 11.76 -5.01
CA SER A 89 -36.70 10.39 -5.53
C SER A 89 -35.48 10.13 -6.42
N THR A 90 -35.15 8.86 -6.68
CA THR A 90 -33.94 8.44 -7.40
C THR A 90 -33.61 9.32 -8.60
N LEU A 91 -32.37 9.78 -8.68
CA LEU A 91 -31.83 10.56 -9.79
C LEU A 91 -30.64 9.81 -10.37
N TYR A 92 -30.65 9.59 -11.68
CA TYR A 92 -29.47 9.14 -12.41
C TYR A 92 -29.12 10.14 -13.49
N ILE A 93 -27.86 10.56 -13.52
CA ILE A 93 -27.27 11.33 -14.61
C ILE A 93 -25.99 10.61 -15.00
N ASP A 94 -25.79 10.30 -16.27
CA ASP A 94 -24.52 9.74 -16.73
C ASP A 94 -23.43 10.81 -16.58
N THR A 95 -23.43 11.85 -17.43
CA THR A 95 -22.50 12.98 -17.29
C THR A 95 -23.24 14.25 -16.92
N PHE A 96 -22.88 14.87 -15.80
CA PHE A 96 -23.33 16.22 -15.46
C PHE A 96 -22.25 17.24 -15.84
N VAL A 97 -22.60 18.19 -16.71
CA VAL A 97 -21.71 19.28 -17.13
C VAL A 97 -22.30 20.62 -16.71
N LEU A 98 -21.56 21.41 -15.93
CA LEU A 98 -21.84 22.84 -15.75
C LEU A 98 -20.87 23.66 -16.60
N GLN A 99 -21.40 24.38 -17.59
CA GLN A 99 -20.58 25.20 -18.49
C GLN A 99 -20.36 26.62 -17.97
N GLN A 100 -21.36 27.19 -17.30
CA GLN A 100 -21.32 28.53 -16.72
C GLN A 100 -22.47 28.74 -15.72
N GLY A 101 -22.44 29.88 -15.01
CA GLY A 101 -23.46 30.27 -14.03
C GLY A 101 -23.39 29.49 -12.72
N GLN A 102 -24.52 29.32 -12.05
CA GLN A 102 -24.58 28.57 -10.79
C GLN A 102 -25.69 27.52 -10.83
N PHE A 103 -25.37 26.29 -10.46
CA PHE A 103 -26.35 25.22 -10.29
C PHE A 103 -26.37 24.71 -8.85
N ASN A 104 -27.55 24.69 -8.23
CA ASN A 104 -27.75 24.22 -6.87
C ASN A 104 -28.63 22.96 -6.89
N LEU A 105 -28.06 21.81 -6.57
CA LEU A 105 -28.80 20.58 -6.39
C LEU A 105 -29.05 20.33 -4.90
N THR A 106 -30.31 20.31 -4.48
CA THR A 106 -30.69 19.90 -3.12
C THR A 106 -31.13 18.45 -3.12
N ILE A 107 -30.53 17.63 -2.24
CA ILE A 107 -30.79 16.18 -2.11
C ILE A 107 -31.42 15.95 -0.74
N SER A 108 -32.69 15.57 -0.71
CA SER A 108 -33.55 15.73 0.49
C SER A 108 -34.15 14.43 1.05
N ASN A 109 -33.87 13.25 0.47
CA ASN A 109 -34.52 12.01 0.89
C ASN A 109 -33.54 10.83 1.03
N ILE A 110 -33.42 10.29 2.25
CA ILE A 110 -32.51 9.19 2.60
C ILE A 110 -32.80 7.87 1.86
N ALA A 111 -34.06 7.62 1.49
CA ALA A 111 -34.45 6.39 0.81
C ALA A 111 -34.07 6.37 -0.69
N SER A 112 -33.65 7.51 -1.23
CA SER A 112 -33.42 7.68 -2.67
C SER A 112 -31.93 7.79 -2.99
N VAL A 113 -31.52 7.17 -4.09
CA VAL A 113 -30.13 7.22 -4.56
C VAL A 113 -29.98 8.33 -5.59
N THR A 114 -29.01 9.21 -5.39
CA THR A 114 -28.53 10.12 -6.43
C THR A 114 -27.26 9.53 -7.02
N SER A 115 -27.16 9.43 -8.35
CA SER A 115 -26.00 8.82 -9.01
C SER A 115 -25.55 9.64 -10.21
N PHE A 116 -24.24 9.84 -10.27
CA PHE A 116 -23.50 10.43 -11.37
C PHE A 116 -22.48 9.41 -11.86
N ASN A 117 -22.30 9.27 -13.17
CA ASN A 117 -21.06 8.67 -13.67
C ASN A 117 -19.97 9.75 -13.61
N THR A 118 -20.06 10.79 -14.43
CA THR A 118 -19.06 11.87 -14.49
C THR A 118 -19.63 13.21 -14.01
N ILE A 119 -18.81 13.99 -13.29
CA ILE A 119 -19.12 15.38 -12.95
C ILE A 119 -18.04 16.29 -13.55
N GLN A 120 -18.46 17.20 -14.41
CA GLN A 120 -17.60 18.15 -15.08
C GLN A 120 -18.08 19.58 -14.83
N VAL A 121 -17.20 20.44 -14.32
CA VAL A 121 -17.47 21.85 -14.08
C VAL A 121 -16.49 22.67 -14.91
N ASP A 122 -16.92 23.08 -16.10
CA ASP A 122 -16.11 23.87 -17.03
C ASP A 122 -16.06 25.35 -16.64
N GLY A 123 -17.11 25.83 -15.98
CA GLY A 123 -17.22 27.22 -15.55
C GLY A 123 -18.31 27.40 -14.49
N GLY A 124 -18.19 28.46 -13.68
CA GLY A 124 -19.19 28.81 -12.68
C GLY A 124 -19.09 27.97 -11.39
N VAL A 125 -20.24 27.80 -10.71
CA VAL A 125 -20.32 27.15 -9.39
C VAL A 125 -21.37 26.05 -9.38
N LEU A 126 -20.94 24.81 -9.20
CA LEU A 126 -21.81 23.66 -8.96
C LEU A 126 -21.88 23.35 -7.46
N ASN A 127 -23.08 23.41 -6.88
CA ASN A 127 -23.32 23.13 -5.47
C ASN A 127 -24.19 21.89 -5.32
N PHE A 128 -23.69 20.89 -4.60
CA PHE A 128 -24.49 19.78 -4.09
C PHE A 128 -24.76 20.01 -2.61
N ASN A 129 -26.04 20.25 -2.29
CA ASN A 129 -26.57 20.53 -0.96
C ASN A 129 -27.28 19.27 -0.46
N GLN A 130 -26.52 18.37 0.15
CA GLN A 130 -27.04 17.10 0.65
C GLN A 130 -27.62 17.28 2.05
N LYS A 131 -28.93 17.12 2.19
CA LYS A 131 -29.59 17.09 3.49
C LYS A 131 -29.64 15.67 4.05
N ASP A 132 -29.95 14.71 3.18
CA ASP A 132 -30.11 13.29 3.50
C ASP A 132 -29.70 12.42 2.29
N GLY A 133 -29.47 11.12 2.50
CA GLY A 133 -29.25 10.14 1.42
C GLY A 133 -27.81 9.95 0.97
N ASN A 134 -27.64 9.24 -0.15
CA ASN A 134 -26.36 8.86 -0.72
C ASN A 134 -26.20 9.45 -2.14
N THR A 135 -25.07 10.10 -2.38
CA THR A 135 -24.64 10.52 -3.72
C THR A 135 -23.51 9.62 -4.20
N LYS A 136 -23.77 8.84 -5.24
CA LYS A 136 -22.79 7.95 -5.88
C LYS A 136 -22.15 8.63 -7.07
N ILE A 137 -20.83 8.54 -7.18
CA ILE A 137 -20.04 9.06 -8.29
C ILE A 137 -19.15 7.92 -8.77
N SER A 138 -19.44 7.39 -9.96
CA SER A 138 -18.81 6.16 -10.47
C SER A 138 -17.70 6.39 -11.50
N GLY A 139 -17.59 7.61 -12.03
CA GLY A 139 -16.58 8.05 -12.99
C GLY A 139 -15.83 9.30 -12.50
N ASP A 140 -15.24 10.04 -13.42
CA ASP A 140 -14.31 11.13 -13.10
C ASP A 140 -15.00 12.39 -12.54
N ILE A 141 -14.26 13.14 -11.74
CA ILE A 141 -14.60 14.50 -11.30
C ILE A 141 -13.57 15.46 -11.88
N SER A 142 -14.02 16.47 -12.64
CA SER A 142 -13.16 17.51 -13.20
C SER A 142 -13.70 18.91 -12.94
N VAL A 143 -12.85 19.79 -12.40
CA VAL A 143 -13.15 21.21 -12.16
C VAL A 143 -12.11 22.07 -12.89
N ALA A 144 -12.55 22.81 -13.90
CA ALA A 144 -11.70 23.68 -14.70
C ALA A 144 -11.23 24.91 -13.92
N SER A 145 -10.18 25.58 -14.42
CA SER A 145 -9.66 26.81 -13.82
C SER A 145 -10.76 27.88 -13.74
N GLY A 146 -10.85 28.58 -12.61
CA GLY A 146 -11.89 29.57 -12.35
C GLY A 146 -13.27 29.00 -12.00
N ALA A 147 -13.48 27.69 -12.14
CA ALA A 147 -14.72 27.01 -11.76
C ALA A 147 -14.66 26.48 -10.32
N LYS A 148 -15.82 26.15 -9.77
CA LYS A 148 -15.98 25.65 -8.40
C LYS A 148 -16.98 24.52 -8.30
N LEU A 149 -16.58 23.42 -7.67
CA LEU A 149 -17.47 22.36 -7.21
C LEU A 149 -17.51 22.38 -5.68
N ILE A 150 -18.71 22.49 -5.11
CA ILE A 150 -18.95 22.44 -3.68
C ILE A 150 -19.80 21.23 -3.36
N LEU A 151 -19.24 20.30 -2.58
CA LEU A 151 -19.95 19.19 -1.98
C LEU A 151 -20.22 19.57 -0.52
N GLN A 152 -21.47 19.85 -0.17
CA GLN A 152 -21.82 20.23 1.20
C GLN A 152 -23.02 19.45 1.75
N GLY A 153 -22.93 19.14 3.04
CA GLY A 153 -23.99 18.48 3.80
C GLY A 153 -24.72 19.49 4.68
N LYS A 154 -25.90 19.12 5.17
CA LYS A 154 -26.55 19.79 6.32
C LYS A 154 -26.43 18.88 7.54
N TYR A 155 -25.97 19.41 8.67
CA TYR A 155 -25.91 18.68 9.93
C TYR A 155 -27.31 18.26 10.36
N THR A 156 -27.62 16.98 10.14
CA THR A 156 -28.76 16.28 10.73
C THR A 156 -28.22 15.17 11.64
N THR A 157 -29.10 14.47 12.35
CA THR A 157 -28.68 13.34 13.22
C THR A 157 -28.11 12.17 12.44
N THR A 158 -28.23 12.15 11.10
CA THR A 158 -27.68 11.11 10.22
C THR A 158 -26.69 11.74 9.25
N PRO A 159 -25.43 11.27 9.17
CA PRO A 159 -24.46 11.79 8.21
C PRO A 159 -24.91 11.63 6.75
N THR A 160 -24.41 12.52 5.87
CA THR A 160 -24.68 12.46 4.44
C THR A 160 -23.48 11.91 3.67
N ASN A 161 -23.71 10.97 2.75
CA ASN A 161 -22.62 10.22 2.13
C ASN A 161 -22.39 10.62 0.67
N PHE A 162 -21.13 10.87 0.32
CA PHE A 162 -20.63 10.86 -1.05
C PHE A 162 -19.79 9.60 -1.24
N LEU A 163 -20.09 8.82 -2.28
CA LEU A 163 -19.46 7.53 -2.52
C LEU A 163 -18.75 7.57 -3.87
N LEU A 164 -17.41 7.47 -3.86
CA LEU A 164 -16.63 7.21 -5.05
C LEU A 164 -16.62 5.69 -5.27
N ASN A 165 -17.58 5.23 -6.06
CA ASN A 165 -17.98 3.82 -6.13
C ASN A 165 -17.83 3.23 -7.54
N GLY A 166 -16.93 3.79 -8.34
CA GLY A 166 -16.64 3.30 -9.68
C GLY A 166 -16.14 1.86 -9.68
N THR A 167 -16.32 1.17 -10.80
CA THR A 167 -15.68 -0.14 -11.06
C THR A 167 -14.46 -0.01 -11.98
N SER A 168 -14.29 1.14 -12.61
CA SER A 168 -13.11 1.52 -13.41
C SER A 168 -12.26 2.54 -12.67
N PRO A 169 -10.97 2.73 -13.02
CA PRO A 169 -10.15 3.77 -12.42
C PRO A 169 -10.80 5.14 -12.54
N GLN A 170 -10.97 5.84 -11.41
CA GLN A 170 -11.51 7.20 -11.36
C GLN A 170 -10.39 8.21 -11.19
N LYS A 171 -10.59 9.43 -11.70
CA LYS A 171 -9.69 10.57 -11.52
C LYS A 171 -10.43 11.74 -10.86
N ILE A 172 -9.71 12.44 -10.00
CA ILE A 172 -10.14 13.74 -9.46
C ILE A 172 -9.16 14.80 -9.93
N THR A 173 -9.66 15.71 -10.77
CA THR A 173 -8.89 16.81 -11.36
C THR A 173 -9.54 18.12 -10.96
N ALA A 174 -8.81 18.98 -10.26
CA ALA A 174 -9.31 20.28 -9.82
C ALA A 174 -8.26 21.36 -10.13
N ALA A 175 -8.34 21.93 -11.34
CA ALA A 175 -7.61 23.14 -11.68
C ALA A 175 -8.28 24.39 -11.08
N GLY A 176 -9.60 24.30 -10.87
CA GLY A 176 -10.38 25.22 -10.03
C GLY A 176 -10.52 24.73 -8.60
N GLN A 177 -11.58 25.17 -7.91
CA GLN A 177 -11.81 24.83 -6.51
C GLN A 177 -12.73 23.62 -6.36
N LEU A 178 -12.22 22.53 -5.77
CA LEU A 178 -13.07 21.46 -5.21
C LEU A 178 -13.13 21.63 -3.69
N ILE A 179 -14.29 22.01 -3.17
CA ILE A 179 -14.50 22.18 -1.73
C ILE A 179 -15.45 21.10 -1.23
N ILE A 180 -14.96 20.31 -0.27
CA ILE A 180 -15.75 19.28 0.40
C ILE A 180 -15.97 19.71 1.84
N ALA A 181 -17.24 19.85 2.22
CA ALA A 181 -17.72 20.44 3.45
C ALA A 181 -17.27 21.91 3.61
N ASN A 182 -18.04 22.84 3.03
CA ASN A 182 -17.71 24.27 3.02
C ASN A 182 -18.12 25.02 4.30
N LYS A 183 -18.89 24.39 5.19
CA LYS A 183 -19.39 25.02 6.43
C LYS A 183 -19.20 24.10 7.63
N ALA A 184 -19.12 24.70 8.82
CA ALA A 184 -18.92 23.95 10.06
C ALA A 184 -20.08 23.01 10.43
N ASP A 185 -21.28 23.29 9.93
CA ASP A 185 -22.47 22.44 10.04
C ASP A 185 -22.59 21.44 8.88
N SER A 186 -21.51 21.15 8.15
CA SER A 186 -21.52 20.12 7.10
C SER A 186 -21.14 18.75 7.69
N SER A 187 -22.11 17.84 7.85
CA SER A 187 -21.85 16.42 8.16
C SER A 187 -21.75 15.59 6.89
N ILE A 188 -20.53 15.51 6.34
CA ILE A 188 -20.25 14.71 5.14
C ILE A 188 -19.36 13.52 5.49
N GLU A 189 -19.72 12.35 4.98
CA GLU A 189 -18.85 11.19 4.90
C GLU A 189 -18.50 10.94 3.43
N LEU A 190 -17.20 10.93 3.13
CA LEU A 190 -16.67 10.58 1.82
C LEU A 190 -16.20 9.13 1.86
N HIS A 191 -16.90 8.25 1.14
CA HIS A 191 -16.59 6.84 1.05
C HIS A 191 -15.83 6.52 -0.23
N ILE A 192 -14.71 5.81 -0.08
CA ILE A 192 -13.98 5.20 -1.19
C ILE A 192 -14.41 3.74 -1.27
N GLN A 193 -15.07 3.41 -2.37
CA GLN A 193 -15.63 2.10 -2.67
C GLN A 193 -15.31 1.69 -4.12
N ASN A 194 -14.12 2.03 -4.60
CA ASN A 194 -13.68 1.75 -5.95
C ASN A 194 -12.48 0.78 -5.93
N PRO A 195 -12.69 -0.52 -6.22
CA PRO A 195 -11.61 -1.52 -6.27
C PRO A 195 -10.50 -1.20 -7.29
N SER A 196 -10.84 -0.51 -8.38
CA SER A 196 -9.90 -0.05 -9.41
C SER A 196 -9.16 1.23 -9.03
N GLY A 197 -9.61 1.89 -7.96
CA GLY A 197 -8.96 3.03 -7.32
C GLY A 197 -9.35 4.40 -7.87
N VAL A 198 -9.09 5.41 -7.04
CA VAL A 198 -9.26 6.84 -7.33
C VAL A 198 -7.87 7.47 -7.38
N THR A 199 -7.52 8.15 -8.47
CA THR A 199 -6.23 8.82 -8.64
C THR A 199 -6.39 10.33 -8.54
N LEU A 200 -5.59 10.96 -7.68
CA LEU A 200 -5.58 12.41 -7.55
C LEU A 200 -4.74 13.03 -8.68
N GLN A 201 -5.27 14.07 -9.32
CA GLN A 201 -4.55 14.91 -10.27
C GLN A 201 -4.35 16.33 -9.76
N SER A 202 -4.95 16.67 -8.62
CA SER A 202 -4.80 17.92 -7.88
C SER A 202 -4.70 17.65 -6.39
N ASP A 203 -4.19 18.62 -5.63
CA ASP A 203 -4.28 18.59 -4.17
C ASP A 203 -5.74 18.77 -3.74
N ILE A 204 -6.18 17.99 -2.76
CA ILE A 204 -7.57 17.95 -2.30
C ILE A 204 -7.62 18.20 -0.80
N GLN A 205 -8.57 19.02 -0.36
CA GLN A 205 -8.83 19.27 1.06
C GLN A 205 -10.24 18.79 1.44
N LEU A 206 -10.30 17.93 2.45
CA LEU A 206 -11.51 17.47 3.11
C LEU A 206 -11.65 18.23 4.44
N ASN A 207 -12.47 19.29 4.49
CA ASN A 207 -12.56 20.16 5.66
C ASN A 207 -13.20 19.46 6.87
N PHE A 208 -14.52 19.37 6.90
CA PHE A 208 -15.30 18.71 7.97
C PHE A 208 -15.67 17.27 7.60
N ALA A 209 -15.28 16.82 6.40
CA ALA A 209 -15.67 15.52 5.91
C ALA A 209 -14.88 14.40 6.60
N LYS A 210 -15.59 13.35 7.00
CA LYS A 210 -14.98 12.09 7.44
C LYS A 210 -14.65 11.26 6.21
N LEU A 211 -13.40 10.83 6.09
CA LEU A 211 -12.96 9.92 5.03
C LEU A 211 -13.18 8.47 5.46
N HIS A 212 -13.84 7.68 4.62
CA HIS A 212 -14.06 6.26 4.81
C HIS A 212 -13.35 5.48 3.72
N MET A 213 -12.30 4.75 4.10
CA MET A 213 -11.61 3.83 3.20
C MET A 213 -12.26 2.45 3.30
N ASP A 214 -13.44 2.30 2.71
CA ASP A 214 -14.24 1.07 2.79
C ASP A 214 -13.62 -0.06 1.97
N SER A 215 -13.31 0.22 0.70
CA SER A 215 -12.65 -0.71 -0.22
C SER A 215 -11.90 0.02 -1.35
N GLY A 216 -10.90 -0.64 -1.93
CA GLY A 216 -10.10 -0.07 -3.01
C GLY A 216 -9.01 0.90 -2.52
N PHE A 217 -8.66 1.90 -3.31
CA PHE A 217 -7.59 2.82 -2.91
C PHE A 217 -7.73 4.25 -3.44
N ILE A 218 -7.10 5.19 -2.74
CA ILE A 218 -6.71 6.48 -3.32
C ILE A 218 -5.22 6.41 -3.68
N ASN A 219 -4.87 6.71 -4.92
CA ASN A 219 -3.49 6.93 -5.36
C ASN A 219 -3.20 8.44 -5.32
N LEU A 220 -2.24 8.84 -4.49
CA LEU A 220 -1.87 10.24 -4.28
C LEU A 220 -1.21 10.87 -5.51
N ASN A 221 -0.48 10.10 -6.32
CA ASN A 221 0.08 10.56 -7.60
C ASN A 221 0.79 11.95 -7.53
N ASN A 222 1.69 12.09 -6.56
CA ASN A 222 2.43 13.31 -6.24
C ASN A 222 1.53 14.49 -5.86
N LYS A 223 0.38 14.22 -5.24
CA LYS A 223 -0.55 15.21 -4.68
C LYS A 223 -0.70 15.05 -3.18
N THR A 224 -1.29 16.06 -2.58
CA THR A 224 -1.58 16.13 -1.15
C THR A 224 -3.07 15.96 -0.92
N LEU A 225 -3.43 14.99 -0.08
CA LEU A 225 -4.77 14.88 0.51
C LEU A 225 -4.75 15.43 1.92
N THR A 226 -5.45 16.54 2.16
CA THR A 226 -5.54 17.18 3.48
C THR A 226 -6.86 16.84 4.15
N LEU A 227 -6.81 16.39 5.40
CA LEU A 227 -7.96 16.10 6.26
C LEU A 227 -8.03 17.14 7.38
N GLY A 228 -9.14 17.85 7.46
CA GLY A 228 -9.34 18.94 8.42
C GLY A 228 -8.90 20.31 7.91
N ASN A 229 -8.98 21.28 8.80
CA ASN A 229 -8.47 22.64 8.65
C ASN A 229 -8.11 23.23 10.02
N SER A 230 -7.70 24.49 10.08
CA SER A 230 -7.28 25.17 11.32
C SER A 230 -8.35 25.27 12.41
N THR A 231 -9.61 24.96 12.10
CA THR A 231 -10.72 25.01 13.06
C THR A 231 -11.40 23.66 13.26
N THR A 232 -11.02 22.61 12.50
CA THR A 232 -11.70 21.31 12.53
C THR A 232 -10.75 20.13 12.34
N HIS A 233 -10.96 19.08 13.15
CA HIS A 233 -10.32 17.79 12.97
C HIS A 233 -10.86 17.06 11.73
N GLY A 234 -9.98 16.76 10.79
CA GLY A 234 -10.26 15.72 9.81
C GLY A 234 -10.40 14.37 10.52
N ARG A 235 -11.28 13.50 10.02
CA ARG A 235 -11.44 12.13 10.53
C ARG A 235 -11.26 11.14 9.40
N ALA A 236 -10.71 9.97 9.70
CA ALA A 236 -10.60 8.88 8.75
C ALA A 236 -10.95 7.55 9.40
N THR A 237 -11.49 6.62 8.62
CA THR A 237 -11.62 5.20 8.97
C THR A 237 -11.00 4.34 7.89
N GLN A 238 -10.62 3.12 8.25
CA GLN A 238 -10.03 2.16 7.33
C GLN A 238 -10.59 0.78 7.58
N LEU A 239 -11.32 0.24 6.60
CA LEU A 239 -11.80 -1.14 6.59
C LEU A 239 -10.89 -1.98 5.70
N ASN A 240 -11.19 -2.03 4.39
CA ASN A 240 -10.40 -2.74 3.38
C ASN A 240 -9.78 -1.80 2.35
N GLY A 241 -10.14 -0.50 2.38
CA GLY A 241 -9.56 0.50 1.50
C GLY A 241 -8.26 1.10 2.06
N TYR A 242 -7.49 1.79 1.22
CA TYR A 242 -6.26 2.44 1.67
C TYR A 242 -5.75 3.56 0.76
N ILE A 243 -4.88 4.41 1.29
CA ILE A 243 -4.16 5.45 0.53
C ILE A 243 -2.76 4.95 0.20
N LYS A 244 -2.32 5.12 -1.06
CA LYS A 244 -1.00 4.70 -1.54
C LYS A 244 -0.38 5.69 -2.53
N GLY A 245 0.86 5.39 -2.92
CA GLY A 245 1.59 6.08 -3.98
C GLY A 245 2.32 7.32 -3.48
N ALA A 246 3.21 7.85 -4.32
CA ALA A 246 3.96 9.05 -4.01
C ALA A 246 3.02 10.25 -3.79
N GLY A 247 3.37 11.13 -2.86
CA GLY A 247 2.54 12.24 -2.42
C GLY A 247 2.41 12.28 -0.90
N ASN A 248 1.47 13.08 -0.41
CA ASN A 248 1.31 13.35 1.01
C ASN A 248 -0.13 13.15 1.48
N ILE A 249 -0.29 12.68 2.72
CA ILE A 249 -1.53 12.83 3.46
C ILE A 249 -1.26 13.73 4.67
N THR A 250 -1.99 14.85 4.74
CA THR A 250 -1.86 15.84 5.81
C THR A 250 -3.12 15.84 6.66
N ARG A 251 -2.95 15.97 7.98
CA ARG A 251 -4.05 16.04 8.94
C ARG A 251 -3.90 17.26 9.83
N TRP A 252 -5.01 17.93 10.11
CA TRP A 252 -5.08 19.00 11.10
C TRP A 252 -5.36 18.46 12.51
N TYR A 253 -4.60 18.99 13.47
CA TYR A 253 -4.72 18.76 14.90
C TYR A 253 -5.09 20.08 15.55
N LEU A 254 -6.15 20.08 16.36
CA LEU A 254 -6.58 21.28 17.10
C LEU A 254 -6.04 21.24 18.52
N LEU A 255 -6.09 22.39 19.18
CA LEU A 255 -5.83 22.52 20.62
C LEU A 255 -6.66 21.51 21.43
N GLY A 256 -5.98 20.67 22.21
CA GLY A 256 -6.61 19.64 23.05
C GLY A 256 -5.94 18.28 22.98
N ALA A 257 -6.44 17.34 23.77
CA ALA A 257 -6.00 15.95 23.71
C ALA A 257 -6.62 15.25 22.50
N VAL A 258 -5.77 14.70 21.63
CA VAL A 258 -6.18 13.80 20.56
C VAL A 258 -5.82 12.38 20.99
N GLY A 259 -6.80 11.49 21.02
CA GLY A 259 -6.60 10.06 21.30
C GLY A 259 -6.28 9.25 20.04
N GLU A 260 -5.91 7.99 20.24
CA GLU A 260 -5.89 7.01 19.16
C GLU A 260 -7.31 6.76 18.63
N GLY A 261 -7.48 6.77 17.31
CA GLY A 261 -8.76 6.53 16.65
C GLY A 261 -8.91 7.33 15.36
N ASP A 262 -10.16 7.57 14.95
CA ASP A 262 -10.48 8.21 13.66
C ASP A 262 -9.86 9.61 13.48
N SER A 263 -9.68 10.34 14.58
CA SER A 263 -9.11 11.70 14.58
C SER A 263 -7.59 11.73 14.41
N SER A 264 -6.91 10.61 14.57
CA SER A 264 -5.44 10.49 14.47
C SER A 264 -4.96 9.53 13.37
N LEU A 265 -5.88 8.80 12.73
CA LEU A 265 -5.58 7.76 11.74
C LEU A 265 -5.14 8.29 10.38
N PHE A 266 -4.02 7.79 9.88
CA PHE A 266 -3.59 7.83 8.50
C PHE A 266 -3.91 6.46 7.85
N PRO A 267 -4.94 6.35 6.99
CA PRO A 267 -5.41 5.08 6.45
C PRO A 267 -4.58 4.63 5.24
N VAL A 268 -3.26 4.47 5.43
CA VAL A 268 -2.33 4.08 4.35
C VAL A 268 -2.31 2.56 4.14
N GLY A 269 -1.83 2.13 2.98
CA GLY A 269 -1.89 0.74 2.55
C GLY A 269 -1.16 0.50 1.23
N GLY A 270 -1.13 -0.75 0.78
CA GLY A 270 -0.92 -1.07 -0.64
C GLY A 270 -1.08 -2.52 -1.02
N THR A 271 -0.18 -3.05 -1.84
CA THR A 271 -0.39 -4.33 -2.56
C THR A 271 -0.55 -5.55 -1.66
N GLY A 272 -0.11 -5.44 -0.40
CA GLY A 272 -0.31 -6.44 0.64
C GLY A 272 -1.49 -6.20 1.59
N GLY A 273 -2.19 -5.06 1.53
CA GLY A 273 -3.31 -4.73 2.43
C GLY A 273 -3.16 -3.38 3.14
N THR A 274 -3.76 -3.24 4.32
CA THR A 274 -3.80 -1.99 5.09
C THR A 274 -2.66 -1.89 6.10
N TYR A 275 -2.06 -0.71 6.21
CA TYR A 275 -0.91 -0.39 7.08
C TYR A 275 -1.21 0.87 7.92
N PRO A 276 -2.30 0.90 8.70
CA PRO A 276 -2.73 2.11 9.38
C PRO A 276 -1.65 2.65 10.33
N ALA A 277 -1.50 3.98 10.32
CA ALA A 277 -0.64 4.70 11.24
C ALA A 277 -1.45 5.73 12.02
N TRP A 278 -1.10 5.97 13.27
CA TRP A 278 -1.71 6.96 14.13
C TRP A 278 -0.64 7.90 14.68
N VAL A 279 -0.99 9.18 14.77
CA VAL A 279 -0.23 10.18 15.54
C VAL A 279 -1.21 10.89 16.45
N PHE A 280 -0.96 10.90 17.76
CA PHE A 280 -1.90 11.42 18.75
C PHE A 280 -1.15 11.94 19.98
N GLY A 281 -1.82 12.62 20.90
CA GLY A 281 -1.18 13.24 22.06
C GLY A 281 -1.81 14.55 22.49
N SER A 282 -1.11 15.26 23.37
CA SER A 282 -1.56 16.55 23.92
C SER A 282 -1.06 17.70 23.06
N VAL A 283 -1.98 18.33 22.35
CA VAL A 283 -1.71 19.46 21.44
C VAL A 283 -1.96 20.77 22.18
N THR A 284 -0.95 21.63 22.23
CA THR A 284 -1.00 22.97 22.86
C THR A 284 -1.09 24.11 21.86
N GLY A 285 -1.00 23.81 20.56
CA GLY A 285 -1.19 24.75 19.46
C GLY A 285 -1.64 24.01 18.21
N THR A 286 -2.67 24.53 17.56
CA THR A 286 -3.22 23.96 16.32
C THR A 286 -2.13 23.88 15.25
N GLY A 287 -2.14 22.83 14.45
CA GLY A 287 -1.28 22.71 13.29
C GLY A 287 -1.50 21.40 12.55
N THR A 288 -0.51 20.97 11.79
CA THR A 288 -0.65 19.79 10.92
C THR A 288 0.43 18.76 11.15
N VAL A 289 0.05 17.49 10.99
CA VAL A 289 0.98 16.37 10.80
C VAL A 289 0.77 15.83 9.38
N THR A 290 1.85 15.66 8.65
CA THR A 290 1.88 15.10 7.30
C THR A 290 2.64 13.81 7.32
N LEU A 291 2.02 12.73 6.86
CA LEU A 291 2.73 11.50 6.52
C LEU A 291 3.18 11.60 5.07
N SER A 292 4.48 11.45 4.88
CA SER A 292 5.20 11.47 3.60
C SER A 292 5.98 10.16 3.44
N ASN A 293 6.22 9.75 2.20
CA ASN A 293 7.12 8.63 1.87
C ASN A 293 6.76 7.28 2.54
N PHE A 294 5.47 6.95 2.67
CA PHE A 294 5.09 5.59 3.07
C PHE A 294 5.64 4.59 2.06
N THR A 295 6.60 3.78 2.52
CA THR A 295 7.26 2.79 1.69
C THR A 295 6.77 1.41 2.09
N GLU A 296 6.21 0.69 1.12
CA GLU A 296 5.93 -0.74 1.26
C GLU A 296 7.18 -1.51 0.90
N ASN A 297 7.84 -2.06 1.91
CA ASN A 297 8.88 -3.04 1.71
C ASN A 297 8.74 -4.13 2.77
N PRO A 298 8.15 -5.29 2.42
CA PRO A 298 7.99 -6.39 3.37
C PRO A 298 9.30 -7.14 3.66
N GLY A 299 10.40 -6.83 2.95
CA GLY A 299 11.70 -7.41 3.20
C GLY A 299 12.15 -7.21 4.64
N VAL A 300 12.67 -8.26 5.27
CA VAL A 300 13.20 -8.22 6.62
C VAL A 300 14.71 -8.05 6.55
N PHE A 301 15.21 -7.00 7.20
CA PHE A 301 16.63 -6.74 7.35
C PHE A 301 17.07 -7.22 8.72
N SER A 302 17.91 -8.26 8.75
CA SER A 302 18.61 -8.72 9.95
C SER A 302 19.95 -8.02 10.06
N PHE A 303 20.33 -7.63 11.28
CA PHE A 303 21.58 -6.88 11.51
C PHE A 303 22.67 -7.80 12.02
N SER A 304 23.86 -7.72 11.43
CA SER A 304 25.07 -8.39 11.95
C SER A 304 25.49 -7.83 13.31
N THR A 305 25.23 -6.53 13.52
CA THR A 305 25.37 -5.84 14.80
C THR A 305 24.02 -5.21 15.16
N PRO A 306 23.29 -5.78 16.11
CA PRO A 306 22.02 -5.22 16.57
C PRO A 306 22.17 -3.78 17.06
N PHE A 307 21.12 -2.96 16.92
CA PHE A 307 21.10 -1.60 17.45
C PHE A 307 20.10 -1.45 18.60
N THR A 308 20.32 -0.46 19.44
CA THR A 308 19.57 -0.25 20.67
C THR A 308 18.31 0.57 20.43
N ASP A 309 17.19 0.13 21.01
CA ASP A 309 16.01 0.95 21.25
C ASP A 309 16.06 1.55 22.67
N ALA A 310 15.74 2.84 22.82
CA ALA A 310 15.60 3.48 24.12
C ALA A 310 14.33 2.98 24.80
N ALA A 311 14.48 2.14 25.83
CA ALA A 311 13.39 1.80 26.73
C ALA A 311 13.40 2.74 27.95
N PRO A 312 12.24 3.13 28.49
CA PRO A 312 12.17 4.11 29.58
C PRO A 312 12.48 3.51 30.96
N ILE A 313 12.46 2.18 31.10
CA ILE A 313 12.29 1.54 32.44
C ILE A 313 13.28 0.38 32.70
N SER A 314 13.91 -0.23 31.69
CA SER A 314 14.68 -1.47 31.89
C SER A 314 16.01 -1.57 31.12
N GLY A 315 16.53 -0.44 30.63
CA GLY A 315 17.77 -0.41 29.87
C GLY A 315 17.57 -0.66 28.37
N SER A 316 18.65 -0.41 27.62
CA SER A 316 18.75 -0.63 26.17
C SER A 316 18.16 -1.97 25.72
N ILE A 317 17.12 -1.95 24.88
CA ILE A 317 16.58 -3.18 24.26
C ILE A 317 17.24 -3.36 22.89
N THR A 318 17.76 -4.55 22.64
CA THR A 318 18.40 -4.89 21.37
C THR A 318 17.37 -5.18 20.28
N VAL A 319 17.40 -4.44 19.17
CA VAL A 319 16.62 -4.74 17.96
C VAL A 319 17.43 -5.68 17.06
N ASN A 320 16.89 -6.86 16.81
CA ASN A 320 17.58 -7.93 16.06
C ASN A 320 17.22 -7.95 14.57
N SER A 321 16.00 -7.54 14.23
CA SER A 321 15.51 -7.49 12.85
C SER A 321 14.54 -6.34 12.63
N ARG A 322 14.37 -5.92 11.37
CA ARG A 322 13.50 -4.80 10.99
C ARG A 322 12.80 -5.07 9.66
N PHE A 323 11.53 -4.68 9.56
CA PHE A 323 10.80 -4.64 8.29
C PHE A 323 11.24 -3.42 7.46
N GLY A 324 11.24 -3.55 6.15
CA GLY A 324 11.49 -2.43 5.24
C GLY A 324 10.40 -1.36 5.22
N HIS A 325 9.23 -1.62 5.81
CA HIS A 325 8.14 -0.64 5.92
C HIS A 325 8.58 0.58 6.71
N SER A 326 8.30 1.77 6.19
CA SER A 326 8.66 3.04 6.83
C SER A 326 7.57 4.10 6.79
N TRP A 327 7.55 4.95 7.82
CA TRP A 327 6.66 6.11 7.95
C TRP A 327 7.49 7.33 8.33
N SER A 328 7.41 8.39 7.52
CA SER A 328 8.02 9.67 7.81
C SER A 328 6.91 10.70 8.09
N PHE A 329 6.89 11.22 9.31
CA PHE A 329 5.97 12.31 9.67
C PHE A 329 6.68 13.65 9.57
N ASN A 330 5.94 14.70 9.26
CA ASN A 330 6.41 16.08 9.28
C ASN A 330 5.35 16.97 9.94
N THR A 331 5.76 17.88 10.80
CA THR A 331 4.86 18.81 11.48
C THR A 331 4.96 20.20 10.86
N ALA A 332 3.85 20.94 10.82
CA ALA A 332 3.80 22.29 10.26
C ALA A 332 2.64 23.10 10.85
N ASN A 333 2.46 24.33 10.35
CA ASN A 333 1.32 25.21 10.64
C ASN A 333 1.12 25.54 12.13
N GLY A 334 2.23 25.66 12.88
CA GLY A 334 2.19 26.07 14.29
C GLY A 334 1.85 24.95 15.28
N LEU A 335 1.88 23.68 14.84
CA LEU A 335 1.64 22.54 15.73
C LEU A 335 2.56 22.63 16.95
N ALA A 336 1.97 22.67 18.14
CA ALA A 336 2.69 22.73 19.41
C ALA A 336 2.24 21.60 20.35
N GLY A 337 3.16 21.10 21.17
CA GLY A 337 2.93 20.04 22.14
C GLY A 337 4.23 19.40 22.59
N THR A 338 4.22 18.72 23.73
CA THR A 338 5.43 18.13 24.34
C THR A 338 5.36 16.61 24.50
N ALA A 339 4.22 15.99 24.20
CA ALA A 339 4.02 14.56 24.38
C ALA A 339 3.16 13.98 23.25
N PHE A 340 3.82 13.61 22.16
CA PHE A 340 3.20 12.90 21.05
C PHE A 340 3.44 11.39 21.16
N THR A 341 2.51 10.64 20.59
CA THR A 341 2.57 9.21 20.41
C THR A 341 2.37 8.90 18.94
N THR A 342 3.18 8.00 18.40
CA THR A 342 2.91 7.39 17.10
C THR A 342 2.78 5.89 17.26
N ARG A 343 1.84 5.29 16.53
CA ARG A 343 1.63 3.85 16.47
C ARG A 343 1.37 3.45 15.04
N VAL A 344 1.91 2.32 14.61
CA VAL A 344 1.68 1.80 13.25
C VAL A 344 1.37 0.32 13.30
N LYS A 345 0.67 -0.17 12.27
CA LYS A 345 0.49 -1.60 12.01
C LYS A 345 1.13 -1.96 10.68
N VAL A 346 1.73 -3.14 10.62
CA VAL A 346 2.11 -3.77 9.36
C VAL A 346 1.22 -4.95 9.05
N ASN A 347 1.12 -5.30 7.78
CA ASN A 347 0.69 -6.64 7.38
C ASN A 347 1.93 -7.53 7.17
N THR A 348 1.92 -8.72 7.78
CA THR A 348 2.97 -9.73 7.60
C THR A 348 2.32 -11.05 7.19
N ASN A 349 2.47 -11.43 5.92
CA ASN A 349 1.93 -12.70 5.39
C ASN A 349 2.90 -13.89 5.52
N SER A 350 4.01 -13.72 6.23
CA SER A 350 5.24 -14.47 6.01
C SER A 350 5.81 -15.16 7.24
N GLY A 351 5.09 -15.17 8.38
CA GLY A 351 5.53 -15.89 9.58
C GLY A 351 6.73 -15.25 10.31
N TYR A 352 7.14 -14.03 9.94
CA TYR A 352 8.28 -13.33 10.56
C TYR A 352 8.03 -12.88 11.99
N VAL A 353 6.77 -12.65 12.36
CA VAL A 353 6.42 -12.28 13.73
C VAL A 353 5.97 -13.53 14.45
N THR A 354 6.81 -13.99 15.37
CA THR A 354 6.53 -15.12 16.27
C THR A 354 5.98 -14.64 17.62
N ASP A 355 6.25 -13.39 18.00
CA ASP A 355 5.75 -12.75 19.22
C ASP A 355 5.46 -11.27 18.96
N VAL A 356 4.17 -10.89 18.96
CA VAL A 356 3.73 -9.50 18.76
C VAL A 356 4.16 -8.57 19.88
N THR A 357 4.40 -9.08 21.10
CA THR A 357 4.80 -8.26 22.26
C THR A 357 6.21 -7.69 22.12
N LYS A 358 6.98 -8.27 21.21
CA LYS A 358 8.39 -7.97 20.93
C LYS A 358 8.57 -6.96 19.82
N MET A 359 7.47 -6.53 19.21
CA MET A 359 7.47 -5.56 18.13
C MET A 359 7.80 -4.16 18.66
N ARG A 360 8.58 -3.41 17.88
CA ARG A 360 9.10 -2.10 18.25
C ARG A 360 9.05 -1.15 17.05
N LEU A 361 8.93 0.14 17.34
CA LEU A 361 9.21 1.18 16.35
C LEU A 361 10.66 1.63 16.48
N THR A 362 11.38 1.60 15.37
CA THR A 362 12.83 1.76 15.31
C THR A 362 13.23 2.81 14.28
N LEU A 363 14.50 3.19 14.23
CA LEU A 363 15.05 4.05 13.17
C LEU A 363 15.78 3.23 12.09
N ALA A 364 16.26 3.91 11.05
CA ALA A 364 17.15 3.34 10.06
C ALA A 364 18.47 2.83 10.69
N SER A 365 18.94 3.55 11.72
CA SER A 365 20.13 3.29 12.51
C SER A 365 20.05 4.10 13.81
N GLY A 366 20.81 3.71 14.83
CA GLY A 366 20.87 4.44 16.10
C GLY A 366 19.66 4.22 17.00
N ILE A 367 19.54 5.06 18.03
CA ILE A 367 18.55 4.90 19.10
C ILE A 367 17.25 5.62 18.74
N ALA A 368 16.15 4.87 18.68
CA ALA A 368 14.84 5.47 18.44
C ALA A 368 14.39 6.30 19.66
N PRO A 369 13.99 7.56 19.47
CA PRO A 369 13.62 8.45 20.57
C PRO A 369 12.30 8.07 21.20
N GLY A 370 11.98 8.72 22.33
CA GLY A 370 10.75 8.49 23.06
C GLY A 370 10.70 7.11 23.72
N ASN A 371 9.59 6.86 24.38
CA ASN A 371 9.37 5.65 25.14
C ASN A 371 8.78 4.57 24.25
N SER A 372 9.40 3.38 24.24
CA SER A 372 8.79 2.22 23.61
C SER A 372 7.45 1.92 24.24
N GLU A 373 6.43 1.75 23.40
CA GLU A 373 5.23 1.01 23.77
C GLU A 373 5.48 -0.46 23.39
N ASP A 374 5.11 -1.39 24.27
CA ASP A 374 5.20 -2.81 23.92
C ASP A 374 4.34 -3.09 22.68
N GLY A 375 4.84 -4.02 21.86
CA GLY A 375 4.16 -4.42 20.65
C GLY A 375 2.83 -5.12 20.93
N GLY A 376 1.96 -5.15 19.94
CA GLY A 376 0.63 -5.74 20.06
C GLY A 376 0.04 -6.14 18.71
N GLY A 377 -1.28 -6.22 18.64
CA GLY A 377 -1.98 -6.65 17.43
C GLY A 377 -2.01 -8.17 17.30
N THR A 378 -1.99 -8.66 16.06
CA THR A 378 -2.01 -10.11 15.75
C THR A 378 -0.76 -10.50 14.98
N LEU A 379 -0.43 -11.79 14.88
CA LEU A 379 0.74 -12.25 14.12
C LEU A 379 0.70 -11.83 12.64
N LEU A 380 -0.49 -11.62 12.07
CA LEU A 380 -0.66 -11.13 10.71
C LEU A 380 -0.68 -9.60 10.63
N LYS A 381 -1.09 -8.93 11.72
CA LYS A 381 -1.18 -7.47 11.79
C LYS A 381 -0.53 -6.93 13.06
N PRO A 382 0.80 -7.11 13.22
CA PRO A 382 1.49 -6.65 14.41
C PRO A 382 1.48 -5.12 14.45
N SER A 383 1.46 -4.58 15.67
CA SER A 383 1.52 -3.14 15.94
C SER A 383 2.69 -2.81 16.84
N ALA A 384 3.27 -1.64 16.64
CA ALA A 384 4.26 -1.07 17.56
C ALA A 384 4.07 0.43 17.68
N GLY A 385 4.46 1.00 18.82
CA GLY A 385 4.28 2.41 19.11
C GLY A 385 5.45 3.03 19.89
N LYS A 386 5.48 4.37 19.87
CA LYS A 386 6.39 5.22 20.64
C LYS A 386 5.60 6.37 21.23
N ASN A 387 5.71 6.60 22.54
CA ASN A 387 5.11 7.77 23.21
C ASN A 387 6.17 8.71 23.79
N ALA A 388 5.71 9.82 24.38
CA ALA A 388 6.56 10.89 24.90
C ALA A 388 7.55 11.47 23.87
N LEU A 389 7.14 11.51 22.59
CA LEU A 389 7.91 12.11 21.52
C LEU A 389 7.75 13.64 21.56
N THR A 390 8.86 14.37 21.46
CA THR A 390 8.83 15.79 21.10
C THR A 390 8.46 15.98 19.63
N LEU A 391 8.10 17.20 19.22
CA LEU A 391 7.80 17.50 17.81
C LEU A 391 8.95 17.14 16.87
N THR A 392 10.19 17.45 17.23
CA THR A 392 11.37 17.12 16.43
C THR A 392 11.57 15.62 16.33
N GLN A 393 11.30 14.88 17.42
CA GLN A 393 11.43 13.42 17.44
C GLN A 393 10.33 12.71 16.65
N LEU A 394 9.11 13.27 16.64
CA LEU A 394 8.01 12.77 15.82
C LEU A 394 8.34 12.80 14.33
N SER A 395 9.16 13.77 13.88
CA SER A 395 9.55 13.91 12.47
C SER A 395 10.59 12.89 11.99
N ASN A 396 10.97 11.90 12.82
CA ASN A 396 11.83 10.82 12.37
C ASN A 396 11.12 9.91 11.36
N THR A 397 11.94 9.19 10.58
CA THR A 397 11.45 8.06 9.80
C THR A 397 11.48 6.80 10.66
N PHE A 398 10.30 6.31 11.01
CA PHE A 398 10.13 5.11 11.81
C PHE A 398 9.99 3.88 10.93
N TYR A 399 10.52 2.79 11.41
CA TYR A 399 10.39 1.45 10.85
C TYR A 399 9.81 0.53 11.92
N MET A 400 9.29 -0.62 11.53
CA MET A 400 8.92 -1.65 12.49
C MET A 400 10.04 -2.68 12.62
N GLY A 401 10.35 -3.13 13.83
CA GLY A 401 11.33 -4.18 14.08
C GLY A 401 10.95 -5.08 15.24
N SER A 402 11.80 -6.06 15.53
CA SER A 402 11.62 -7.03 16.62
C SER A 402 12.90 -7.19 17.43
N ASN A 403 12.73 -7.37 18.75
CA ASN A 403 13.82 -7.73 19.67
C ASN A 403 13.98 -9.25 19.88
N THR A 404 13.33 -10.10 19.08
CA THR A 404 13.57 -11.55 19.08
C THR A 404 14.68 -11.93 18.09
N SER A 405 15.61 -12.79 18.51
CA SER A 405 16.53 -13.51 17.61
C SER A 405 15.85 -14.65 16.84
N SER A 406 14.66 -15.09 17.29
CA SER A 406 13.80 -16.09 16.64
C SER A 406 12.70 -15.44 15.78
N ASN A 407 13.09 -14.47 14.97
CA ASN A 407 12.42 -14.31 13.68
C ASN A 407 13.00 -15.46 12.83
N PRO A 408 12.21 -16.36 12.20
CA PRO A 408 12.80 -17.35 11.31
C PRO A 408 13.80 -16.61 10.43
N LEU A 409 15.05 -17.08 10.42
CA LEU A 409 16.05 -16.56 9.49
C LEU A 409 15.35 -16.44 8.13
N ASP A 410 15.63 -15.40 7.36
CA ASP A 410 15.01 -15.23 6.04
C ASP A 410 15.52 -16.38 5.15
N ILE A 411 14.88 -17.54 5.26
CA ILE A 411 15.25 -18.76 4.57
C ILE A 411 14.64 -18.60 3.18
N LEU A 412 15.34 -17.85 2.33
CA LEU A 412 15.00 -17.75 0.92
C LEU A 412 15.07 -19.15 0.28
N PHE A 413 16.10 -19.94 0.62
CA PHE A 413 16.30 -21.29 0.11
C PHE A 413 15.80 -22.33 1.10
N LYS A 414 14.73 -23.05 0.75
CA LYS A 414 14.23 -24.19 1.54
C LYS A 414 15.25 -25.32 1.57
N GLU A 415 15.77 -25.66 0.39
CA GLU A 415 16.71 -26.75 0.19
C GLU A 415 17.56 -26.51 -1.06
N ILE A 416 18.80 -26.98 -1.01
CA ILE A 416 19.63 -27.24 -2.19
C ILE A 416 20.01 -28.72 -2.21
N LYS A 417 19.78 -29.37 -3.34
CA LYS A 417 20.14 -30.75 -3.57
C LYS A 417 21.06 -30.84 -4.77
N VAL A 418 22.23 -31.44 -4.55
CA VAL A 418 23.17 -31.72 -5.62
C VAL A 418 23.42 -33.22 -5.71
N TYR A 419 23.52 -33.72 -6.94
CA TYR A 419 23.87 -35.12 -7.18
C TYR A 419 24.55 -35.28 -8.54
N ASN A 420 25.44 -36.27 -8.63
CA ASN A 420 26.11 -36.62 -9.87
C ASN A 420 25.19 -37.53 -10.71
N ALA A 421 25.03 -37.23 -11.99
CA ALA A 421 24.23 -37.98 -12.94
C ALA A 421 25.11 -38.64 -14.04
N GLY A 422 26.32 -39.07 -13.66
CA GLY A 422 27.28 -39.75 -14.54
C GLY A 422 28.18 -38.79 -15.30
N ASN A 423 27.64 -38.11 -16.31
CA ASN A 423 28.42 -37.19 -17.17
C ASN A 423 28.21 -35.70 -16.83
N LYS A 424 27.49 -35.40 -15.74
CA LYS A 424 27.16 -34.05 -15.29
C LYS A 424 26.78 -34.04 -13.82
N ASN A 425 26.90 -32.89 -13.19
CA ASN A 425 26.37 -32.62 -11.86
C ASN A 425 25.05 -31.86 -11.97
N VAL A 426 24.04 -32.27 -11.20
CA VAL A 426 22.74 -31.59 -11.15
C VAL A 426 22.67 -30.77 -9.88
N VAL A 427 22.29 -29.49 -10.01
CA VAL A 427 22.04 -28.57 -8.90
C VAL A 427 20.57 -28.20 -8.93
N ALA A 428 19.82 -28.65 -7.93
CA ALA A 428 18.42 -28.33 -7.75
C ALA A 428 18.23 -27.50 -6.48
N TRP A 429 17.39 -26.47 -6.51
CA TRP A 429 17.04 -25.70 -5.32
C TRP A 429 15.58 -25.29 -5.33
N GLU A 430 15.03 -25.10 -4.13
CA GLU A 430 13.68 -24.61 -3.93
C GLU A 430 13.71 -23.33 -3.09
N THR A 431 12.96 -22.31 -3.52
CA THR A 431 12.78 -21.09 -2.77
C THR A 431 11.52 -21.15 -1.89
N ALA A 432 11.55 -20.50 -0.73
CA ALA A 432 10.37 -20.36 0.12
C ALA A 432 9.38 -19.32 -0.43
N GLN A 433 9.92 -18.24 -0.98
CA GLN A 433 9.22 -17.16 -1.64
C GLN A 433 10.23 -16.38 -2.48
N GLU A 434 9.79 -15.70 -3.54
CA GLU A 434 10.62 -14.77 -4.29
C GLU A 434 9.91 -13.43 -4.38
N LEU A 435 10.57 -12.39 -3.89
CA LEU A 435 10.11 -11.03 -4.00
C LEU A 435 11.28 -10.15 -4.43
N ASN A 436 11.14 -9.49 -5.57
CA ASN A 436 12.15 -8.61 -6.15
C ASN A 436 13.52 -9.28 -6.35
N ILE A 437 13.52 -10.57 -6.69
CA ILE A 437 14.74 -11.29 -7.06
C ILE A 437 14.97 -11.08 -8.56
N SER A 438 16.11 -10.53 -8.92
CA SER A 438 16.51 -10.37 -10.32
C SER A 438 16.83 -11.73 -10.93
N HIS A 439 17.79 -12.45 -10.33
CA HIS A 439 18.28 -13.72 -10.83
C HIS A 439 19.05 -14.48 -9.76
N PHE A 440 19.35 -15.74 -10.04
CA PHE A 440 20.22 -16.59 -9.24
C PHE A 440 21.56 -16.79 -9.95
N ILE A 441 22.64 -16.75 -9.19
CA ILE A 441 23.99 -17.14 -9.63
C ILE A 441 24.27 -18.51 -9.05
N VAL A 442 24.60 -19.47 -9.90
CA VAL A 442 25.13 -20.77 -9.43
C VAL A 442 26.64 -20.68 -9.47
N GLU A 443 27.27 -21.01 -8.35
CA GLU A 443 28.72 -21.06 -8.24
C GLU A 443 29.19 -22.47 -7.89
N ARG A 444 30.33 -22.84 -8.47
CA ARG A 444 31.00 -24.12 -8.27
C ARG A 444 32.38 -23.88 -7.67
N ASN A 445 32.80 -24.71 -6.73
CA ASN A 445 34.16 -24.74 -6.21
C ASN A 445 34.74 -26.15 -6.36
N THR A 446 35.82 -26.24 -7.13
CA THR A 446 36.63 -27.47 -7.33
C THR A 446 38.04 -27.33 -6.73
N ASN A 447 38.55 -26.11 -6.62
CA ASN A 447 39.97 -25.82 -6.35
C ASN A 447 40.16 -24.89 -5.13
N GLY A 448 39.12 -24.70 -4.31
CA GLY A 448 39.11 -23.86 -3.13
C GLY A 448 38.51 -22.46 -3.34
N THR A 449 38.23 -22.06 -4.58
CA THR A 449 37.54 -20.80 -4.90
C THR A 449 36.19 -21.10 -5.57
N PHE A 450 35.15 -20.36 -5.18
CA PHE A 450 33.87 -20.41 -5.88
C PHE A 450 33.94 -19.58 -7.14
N GLU A 451 33.56 -20.19 -8.26
CA GLU A 451 33.50 -19.56 -9.57
C GLU A 451 32.06 -19.63 -10.10
N LYS A 452 31.60 -18.54 -10.71
CA LYS A 452 30.29 -18.49 -11.35
C LYS A 452 30.22 -19.44 -12.54
N VAL A 453 29.28 -20.38 -12.49
CA VAL A 453 29.02 -21.35 -13.57
C VAL A 453 27.69 -21.11 -14.29
N ALA A 454 26.74 -20.39 -13.67
CA ALA A 454 25.47 -20.07 -14.32
C ALA A 454 24.82 -18.78 -13.81
N ASN A 455 23.89 -18.28 -14.63
CA ASN A 455 22.90 -17.29 -14.25
C ASN A 455 21.51 -17.82 -14.60
N VAL A 456 20.59 -17.85 -13.64
CA VAL A 456 19.23 -18.38 -13.79
C VAL A 456 18.24 -17.31 -13.40
N THR A 457 17.45 -16.82 -14.35
CA THR A 457 16.43 -15.79 -14.08
C THR A 457 15.41 -16.28 -13.06
N ALA A 458 15.10 -15.44 -12.07
CA ALA A 458 14.11 -15.76 -11.05
C ALA A 458 12.69 -15.64 -11.59
N GLN A 459 11.79 -16.50 -11.13
CA GLN A 459 10.38 -16.49 -11.50
C GLN A 459 9.58 -15.42 -10.75
N ASN A 460 10.13 -14.89 -9.65
CA ASN A 460 9.47 -13.96 -8.73
C ASN A 460 8.13 -14.50 -8.20
N ASN A 461 8.07 -15.80 -7.91
CA ASN A 461 6.89 -16.44 -7.36
C ASN A 461 6.79 -16.23 -5.84
N LYS A 462 5.68 -15.62 -5.40
CA LYS A 462 5.39 -15.33 -3.98
C LYS A 462 5.24 -16.58 -3.10
N LEU A 463 4.98 -17.75 -3.69
CA LEU A 463 4.90 -19.03 -2.98
C LEU A 463 6.21 -19.86 -3.09
N GLY A 464 7.25 -19.28 -3.70
CA GLY A 464 8.48 -19.95 -4.03
C GLY A 464 8.41 -20.67 -5.37
N ALA A 465 9.56 -21.15 -5.84
CA ALA A 465 9.70 -21.89 -7.07
C ALA A 465 10.84 -22.92 -6.95
N SER A 466 10.77 -23.94 -7.79
CA SER A 466 11.81 -24.95 -7.91
C SER A 466 12.63 -24.71 -9.17
N TYR A 467 13.93 -24.88 -9.05
CA TYR A 467 14.89 -24.69 -10.13
C TYR A 467 15.79 -25.90 -10.27
N LEU A 468 16.29 -26.08 -11.48
CA LEU A 468 17.23 -27.14 -11.81
C LEU A 468 18.24 -26.62 -12.82
N PHE A 469 19.51 -26.77 -12.49
CA PHE A 469 20.65 -26.46 -13.34
C PHE A 469 21.49 -27.72 -13.55
N ASN A 470 21.89 -27.96 -14.80
CA ASN A 470 22.77 -29.07 -15.17
C ASN A 470 24.15 -28.51 -15.47
N ASP A 471 25.13 -28.83 -14.64
CA ASP A 471 26.53 -28.48 -14.87
C ASP A 471 27.24 -29.62 -15.61
N ASN A 472 27.82 -29.33 -16.78
CA ASN A 472 28.58 -30.29 -17.59
C ASN A 472 29.91 -30.73 -16.97
N TYR A 473 30.14 -30.42 -15.70
CA TYR A 473 31.22 -30.96 -14.89
C TYR A 473 30.76 -32.20 -14.12
N SER A 474 31.51 -33.29 -14.21
CA SER A 474 31.12 -34.61 -13.70
C SER A 474 31.96 -35.10 -12.51
N GLU A 475 32.88 -34.29 -12.01
CA GLU A 475 33.72 -34.63 -10.86
C GLU A 475 33.20 -34.00 -9.56
N CYS A 476 33.99 -34.10 -8.48
CA CYS A 476 33.59 -33.63 -7.16
C CYS A 476 33.68 -32.12 -7.07
N ALA A 477 32.65 -31.52 -6.49
CA ALA A 477 32.55 -30.09 -6.34
C ALA A 477 31.61 -29.70 -5.20
N LEU A 478 31.85 -28.51 -4.68
CA LEU A 478 30.88 -27.78 -3.86
C LEU A 478 30.08 -26.86 -4.78
N TYR A 479 28.78 -26.75 -4.52
CA TYR A 479 27.92 -25.78 -5.18
C TYR A 479 27.23 -24.89 -4.16
N ARG A 480 27.04 -23.63 -4.52
CA ARG A 480 26.12 -22.73 -3.84
C ARG A 480 25.32 -21.94 -4.86
N VAL A 481 24.14 -21.48 -4.44
CA VAL A 481 23.28 -20.60 -5.21
C VAL A 481 23.17 -19.27 -4.48
N ILE A 482 23.35 -18.18 -5.21
CA ILE A 482 23.24 -16.81 -4.71
C ILE A 482 22.03 -16.19 -5.37
N ALA A 483 21.05 -15.72 -4.61
CA ALA A 483 19.97 -14.90 -5.13
C ALA A 483 20.39 -13.44 -5.14
N ILE A 484 20.25 -12.79 -6.29
CA ILE A 484 20.53 -11.36 -6.49
C ILE A 484 19.20 -10.64 -6.59
N SER A 485 18.95 -9.72 -5.66
CA SER A 485 17.78 -8.86 -5.66
C SER A 485 17.89 -7.74 -6.71
N ILE A 486 16.76 -7.12 -7.06
CA ILE A 486 16.72 -5.95 -7.97
C ILE A 486 17.56 -4.77 -7.44
N ASP A 487 17.69 -4.65 -6.12
CA ASP A 487 18.52 -3.63 -5.46
C ASP A 487 20.01 -4.02 -5.34
N GLY A 488 20.40 -5.19 -5.84
CA GLY A 488 21.77 -5.70 -5.81
C GLY A 488 22.15 -6.44 -4.52
N SER A 489 21.23 -6.62 -3.56
CA SER A 489 21.50 -7.44 -2.37
C SER A 489 21.65 -8.93 -2.70
N GLU A 490 22.49 -9.62 -1.94
CA GLU A 490 22.82 -11.04 -2.16
C GLU A 490 22.33 -11.91 -0.99
N ASN A 491 21.69 -13.03 -1.31
CA ASN A 491 21.31 -14.07 -0.34
C ASN A 491 21.91 -15.41 -0.76
N TYR A 492 22.60 -16.10 0.15
CA TYR A 492 23.32 -17.34 -0.14
C TYR A 492 22.52 -18.57 0.32
N SER A 493 22.52 -19.62 -0.49
CA SER A 493 21.99 -20.94 -0.10
C SER A 493 22.90 -21.66 0.89
N GLN A 494 22.45 -22.82 1.40
CA GLN A 494 23.40 -23.79 1.96
C GLN A 494 24.36 -24.28 0.88
N ILE A 495 25.46 -24.93 1.26
CA ILE A 495 26.38 -25.58 0.31
C ILE A 495 25.86 -26.99 -0.02
N GLY A 496 25.71 -27.27 -1.31
CA GLY A 496 25.52 -28.62 -1.84
C GLY A 496 26.88 -29.30 -2.09
N VAL A 497 26.99 -30.58 -1.71
CA VAL A 497 28.23 -31.36 -1.85
C VAL A 497 28.03 -32.53 -2.81
N ILE A 498 28.88 -32.62 -3.85
CA ILE A 498 29.04 -33.85 -4.64
C ILE A 498 30.26 -34.61 -4.12
N ASP A 499 30.01 -35.73 -3.43
CA ASP A 499 31.06 -36.70 -3.05
C ASP A 499 31.11 -37.80 -4.11
N CYS A 500 32.28 -38.06 -4.68
CA CYS A 500 32.45 -39.01 -5.80
C CYS A 500 33.33 -40.21 -5.48
N ASN A 501 33.63 -40.51 -4.20
CA ASN A 501 34.50 -41.66 -3.92
C ASN A 501 34.09 -42.45 -2.68
N GLU A 502 33.50 -43.64 -2.90
CA GLU A 502 33.14 -44.64 -1.88
C GLU A 502 34.30 -45.55 -1.41
N ASN A 503 35.58 -45.28 -1.72
CA ASN A 503 36.66 -46.20 -1.30
C ASN A 503 37.93 -45.56 -0.68
N LYS A 504 38.31 -46.12 0.48
CA LYS A 504 39.44 -45.89 1.43
C LYS A 504 39.35 -44.75 2.46
N LEU A 505 38.97 -45.14 3.69
CA LEU A 505 39.43 -44.79 5.06
C LEU A 505 40.08 -43.43 5.39
N LEU A 506 39.83 -42.35 4.64
CA LEU A 506 40.10 -40.99 5.14
C LEU A 506 39.06 -40.68 6.22
N GLN A 507 39.51 -40.60 7.47
CA GLN A 507 38.69 -40.30 8.64
C GLN A 507 39.15 -38.96 9.24
N VAL A 508 38.16 -38.18 9.66
CA VAL A 508 38.35 -36.94 10.40
C VAL A 508 37.74 -37.18 11.78
N TYR A 509 38.57 -37.22 12.81
CA TYR A 509 38.12 -37.55 14.16
C TYR A 509 38.78 -36.65 15.22
N PRO A 510 38.12 -36.39 16.35
CA PRO A 510 36.73 -36.74 16.64
C PRO A 510 35.75 -35.92 15.79
N ASN A 511 34.62 -36.50 15.37
CA ASN A 511 33.52 -35.78 14.76
C ASN A 511 32.21 -36.35 15.30
N PRO A 512 31.49 -35.66 16.20
CA PRO A 512 31.65 -34.24 16.58
C PRO A 512 32.97 -33.89 17.30
N ALA A 513 33.46 -32.66 17.09
CA ALA A 513 34.72 -32.13 17.58
C ALA A 513 34.50 -30.98 18.58
N VAL A 514 35.38 -30.86 19.58
CA VAL A 514 35.42 -29.72 20.52
C VAL A 514 36.53 -28.76 20.12
N ASP A 515 37.80 -29.11 20.34
CA ASP A 515 38.90 -28.16 20.14
C ASP A 515 39.68 -28.38 18.84
N LYS A 516 39.69 -29.60 18.32
CA LYS A 516 40.48 -29.96 17.15
C LYS A 516 39.97 -31.22 16.46
N VAL A 517 40.41 -31.43 15.23
CA VAL A 517 40.25 -32.68 14.48
C VAL A 517 41.58 -33.17 13.93
N THR A 518 41.72 -34.49 13.85
CA THR A 518 42.85 -35.21 13.27
C THR A 518 42.39 -35.89 11.98
N ILE A 519 43.21 -35.83 10.94
CA ILE A 519 42.99 -36.45 9.63
C ILE A 519 43.90 -37.68 9.49
N THR A 520 43.34 -38.85 9.16
CA THR A 520 44.13 -40.11 9.06
C THR A 520 45.03 -40.19 7.83
N ASP A 521 44.82 -39.32 6.84
CA ASP A 521 45.55 -39.35 5.57
C ASP A 521 46.68 -38.32 5.55
N SER A 522 47.92 -38.81 5.49
CA SER A 522 49.13 -37.97 5.39
C SER A 522 49.37 -37.39 4.00
N SER A 523 48.56 -37.76 2.99
CA SER A 523 48.62 -37.20 1.64
C SER A 523 47.82 -35.91 1.46
N VAL A 524 47.20 -35.40 2.53
CA VAL A 524 46.48 -34.12 2.51
C VAL A 524 47.48 -32.98 2.40
N SER A 525 47.44 -32.25 1.29
CA SER A 525 48.33 -31.11 1.01
C SER A 525 47.78 -29.78 1.51
N ALA A 526 46.44 -29.67 1.62
CA ALA A 526 45.76 -28.49 2.15
C ALA A 526 44.38 -28.85 2.69
N ALA A 527 43.92 -28.06 3.67
CA ALA A 527 42.60 -28.15 4.26
C ALA A 527 41.94 -26.77 4.33
N ARG A 528 40.65 -26.69 4.00
CA ARG A 528 39.83 -25.47 4.12
C ARG A 528 38.53 -25.79 4.84
N ILE A 529 38.06 -24.88 5.68
CA ILE A 529 36.81 -25.04 6.41
C ILE A 529 35.80 -24.00 5.94
N TYR A 530 34.59 -24.45 5.65
CA TYR A 530 33.45 -23.61 5.34
C TYR A 530 32.37 -23.81 6.39
N ASN A 531 31.72 -22.73 6.85
CA ASN A 531 30.47 -22.89 7.62
C ASN A 531 29.31 -23.26 6.68
N SER A 532 28.13 -23.50 7.27
CA SER A 532 26.89 -23.81 6.53
C SER A 532 26.44 -22.74 5.52
N PHE A 533 26.96 -21.51 5.61
CA PHE A 533 26.66 -20.38 4.72
C PHE A 533 27.76 -20.15 3.66
N GLY A 534 28.79 -21.00 3.63
CA GLY A 534 29.90 -20.87 2.68
C GLY A 534 30.94 -19.80 3.01
N LYS A 535 30.94 -19.26 4.23
CA LYS A 535 32.07 -18.45 4.71
C LYS A 535 33.27 -19.35 4.95
N GLU A 536 34.37 -19.04 4.27
CA GLU A 536 35.67 -19.71 4.45
C GLU A 536 36.35 -19.28 5.74
N PHE A 537 36.99 -20.23 6.39
CA PHE A 537 37.89 -20.05 7.52
C PHE A 537 39.23 -20.64 7.10
N GLU A 538 40.26 -19.79 7.05
CA GLU A 538 41.63 -20.26 6.83
C GLU A 538 42.11 -21.01 8.07
N MET A 539 42.56 -22.23 7.86
CA MET A 539 43.05 -23.09 8.93
C MET A 539 44.42 -23.62 8.55
N GLN A 540 45.30 -23.72 9.54
CA GLN A 540 46.57 -24.40 9.34
C GLN A 540 46.41 -25.89 9.63
N LEU A 541 46.85 -26.70 8.67
CA LEU A 541 47.04 -28.14 8.87
C LEU A 541 48.45 -28.35 9.42
N ILE A 542 48.56 -28.69 10.71
CA ILE A 542 49.84 -28.93 11.38
C ILE A 542 49.81 -30.36 11.93
N ASN A 543 50.75 -31.20 11.50
CA ASN A 543 50.83 -32.61 11.92
C ASN A 543 49.50 -33.38 11.76
N ASN A 544 48.82 -33.19 10.63
CA ASN A 544 47.49 -33.73 10.33
C ASN A 544 46.37 -33.30 11.30
N GLU A 545 46.57 -32.25 12.10
CA GLU A 545 45.57 -31.68 12.97
C GLU A 545 45.11 -30.30 12.49
N ILE A 546 43.83 -30.00 12.73
CA ILE A 546 43.23 -28.68 12.53
C ILE A 546 42.63 -28.22 13.85
N ASN A 547 43.07 -27.06 14.34
CA ASN A 547 42.55 -26.43 15.56
C ASN A 547 41.23 -25.70 15.28
N LEU A 548 40.15 -26.05 15.98
CA LEU A 548 38.80 -25.51 15.82
C LEU A 548 38.36 -24.58 16.97
N GLN A 549 39.22 -24.26 17.93
CA GLN A 549 38.84 -23.50 19.14
C GLN A 549 38.18 -22.15 18.85
N ASN A 550 38.56 -21.50 17.73
CA ASN A 550 38.03 -20.21 17.34
C ASN A 550 36.73 -20.29 16.51
N LEU A 551 36.22 -21.50 16.27
CA LEU A 551 34.95 -21.72 15.58
C LEU A 551 33.81 -21.84 16.61
N LEU A 552 32.69 -21.19 16.30
CA LEU A 552 31.47 -21.33 17.10
C LEU A 552 30.86 -22.74 16.91
N PRO A 553 30.07 -23.24 17.86
CA PRO A 553 29.31 -24.48 17.69
C PRO A 553 28.44 -24.44 16.44
N GLY A 554 28.47 -25.50 15.62
CA GLY A 554 27.76 -25.52 14.35
C GLY A 554 28.20 -26.61 13.37
N VAL A 555 27.59 -26.60 12.19
CA VAL A 555 27.91 -27.50 11.08
C VAL A 555 28.89 -26.82 10.12
N TYR A 556 29.95 -27.53 9.80
CA TYR A 556 31.02 -27.11 8.90
C TYR A 556 31.26 -28.16 7.81
N TYR A 557 31.88 -27.74 6.72
CA TYR A 557 32.36 -28.59 5.64
C TYR A 557 33.87 -28.43 5.51
N LEU A 558 34.59 -29.52 5.73
CA LEU A 558 36.03 -29.60 5.62
C LEU A 558 36.38 -30.09 4.21
N GLN A 559 37.01 -29.23 3.43
CA GLN A 559 37.54 -29.54 2.10
C GLN A 559 39.02 -29.92 2.23
N LEU A 560 39.39 -31.08 1.72
CA LEU A 560 40.72 -31.67 1.79
C LEU A 560 41.24 -31.92 0.37
N ASN A 561 42.41 -31.36 0.06
CA ASN A 561 43.11 -31.66 -1.18
C ASN A 561 44.04 -32.86 -0.95
N THR A 562 43.75 -33.99 -1.59
CA THR A 562 44.57 -35.21 -1.53
C THR A 562 45.21 -35.51 -2.88
N ASN A 563 46.19 -36.41 -2.91
CA ASN A 563 46.77 -36.90 -4.17
C ASN A 563 45.74 -37.66 -5.03
N SER A 564 44.66 -38.15 -4.43
CA SER A 564 43.55 -38.84 -5.11
C SER A 564 42.41 -37.90 -5.55
N GLY A 565 42.61 -36.59 -5.38
CA GLY A 565 41.61 -35.57 -5.69
C GLY A 565 40.98 -34.94 -4.45
N LEU A 566 39.89 -34.22 -4.69
CA LEU A 566 39.19 -33.46 -3.67
C LEU A 566 38.33 -34.37 -2.77
N LYS A 567 38.44 -34.19 -1.46
CA LYS A 567 37.59 -34.84 -0.45
C LYS A 567 36.86 -33.80 0.39
N ILE A 568 35.57 -34.01 0.64
CA ILE A 568 34.74 -33.09 1.42
C ILE A 568 34.09 -33.88 2.55
N ILE A 569 34.27 -33.42 3.79
CA ILE A 569 33.75 -34.09 4.99
C ILE A 569 32.92 -33.10 5.80
N LYS A 570 31.70 -33.51 6.14
CA LYS A 570 30.86 -32.76 7.09
C LYS A 570 31.44 -32.88 8.50
N LEU A 571 31.66 -31.76 9.15
CA LEU A 571 32.22 -31.63 10.49
C LEU A 571 31.20 -30.97 11.43
N ILE A 572 31.03 -31.53 12.63
CA ILE A 572 30.15 -30.98 13.67
C ILE A 572 31.04 -30.42 14.80
N LYS A 573 30.98 -29.11 15.03
CA LYS A 573 31.65 -28.43 16.16
C LYS A 573 30.66 -28.28 17.32
N GLN A 574 31.06 -28.69 18.52
CA GLN A 574 30.29 -28.57 19.75
C GLN A 574 30.55 -27.28 20.52
#